data_AF-A0A958JCN5-F1
#
_entry.id   AF-A0A958JCN5-F1
#
_cell.length_a   1.000
_cell.length_b   1.000
_cell.length_c   1.000
_cell.angle_alpha   90.00
_cell.angle_beta   90.00
_cell.angle_gamma   90.00
#
_symmetry.space_group_name_H-M   'P 1'
#
loop_
_entity.id
_entity.type
_entity.pdbx_description
1 polymer ?
#
loop_
_entity_poly.entity_id
_entity_poly.type
_entity_poly.pdbx_seq_one_letter_code
_entity_poly.pdbx_strand_id
1 'polypeptide(L)'
;NHFLAKYKALYGDRTLGLSAEACQRLVEYEWPGNVRELENLIESLMALCPGEQILEENLPSKCTNTKAQVQQLKTRVIEGELNFEEAEKQFEMEIILKALKKTNYVQTRAADLLGISRRILKYKMDKLGISDSPETQIIEAAELNDDLAEEVSDIKDTTEEQVAVDEQELVPDGEVGV
;
A
#
# COMPACT_ATOMS: atom_id res chain seq x y z
N ASN A 1 -2.58 3.78 -22.22
CA ASN A 1 -2.91 3.52 -23.64
C ASN A 1 -2.14 4.33 -24.68
N HIS A 2 -1.63 5.53 -24.40
CA HIS A 2 -0.90 6.34 -25.40
C HIS A 2 0.33 5.63 -26.01
N PHE A 3 1.24 5.09 -25.19
CA PHE A 3 2.47 4.44 -25.69
C PHE A 3 2.19 3.13 -26.45
N LEU A 4 1.21 2.33 -26.00
CA LEU A 4 0.79 1.12 -26.72
C LEU A 4 0.31 1.44 -28.14
N ALA A 5 -0.47 2.51 -28.31
CA ALA A 5 -0.90 2.98 -29.62
C ALA A 5 0.26 3.54 -30.46
N LYS A 6 1.20 4.26 -29.83
CA LYS A 6 2.38 4.82 -30.50
C LYS A 6 3.28 3.75 -31.12
N TYR A 7 3.50 2.65 -30.41
CA TYR A 7 4.40 1.58 -30.86
C TYR A 7 3.70 0.47 -31.66
N LYS A 8 2.36 0.47 -31.73
CA LYS A 8 1.59 -0.51 -32.50
C LYS A 8 2.08 -0.64 -33.95
N ALA A 9 2.24 0.49 -34.65
CA ALA A 9 2.67 0.50 -36.06
C ALA A 9 4.12 0.02 -36.27
N LEU A 10 4.99 0.21 -35.27
CA LEU A 10 6.40 -0.18 -35.34
C LEU A 10 6.60 -1.70 -35.17
N TYR A 11 5.68 -2.37 -34.47
CA TYR A 11 5.77 -3.79 -34.14
C TYR A 11 4.68 -4.64 -34.83
N GLY A 12 4.33 -4.29 -36.07
CA GLY A 12 3.48 -5.13 -36.93
C GLY A 12 1.97 -4.97 -36.72
N ASP A 13 1.52 -3.81 -36.24
CA ASP A 13 0.12 -3.43 -36.05
C ASP A 13 -0.66 -4.34 -35.07
N ARG A 14 0.09 -5.01 -34.18
CA ARG A 14 -0.45 -5.86 -33.12
C ARG A 14 -1.05 -5.02 -32.00
N THR A 15 -2.24 -5.39 -31.54
CA THR A 15 -2.89 -4.72 -30.41
C THR A 15 -2.52 -5.46 -29.12
N LEU A 16 -1.71 -4.83 -28.27
CA LEU A 16 -1.43 -5.33 -26.92
C LEU A 16 -2.31 -4.59 -25.91
N GLY A 17 -3.09 -5.35 -25.15
CA GLY A 17 -3.80 -4.88 -23.96
C GLY A 17 -2.97 -5.05 -22.69
N LEU A 18 -3.34 -4.32 -21.63
CA LEU A 18 -2.86 -4.57 -20.27
C LEU A 18 -3.96 -5.32 -19.50
N SER A 19 -3.59 -6.33 -18.73
CA SER A 19 -4.45 -6.86 -17.67
C SER A 19 -4.71 -5.79 -16.60
N ALA A 20 -5.80 -5.94 -15.85
CA ALA A 20 -6.15 -5.01 -14.78
C ALA A 20 -5.03 -4.97 -13.71
N GLU A 21 -4.49 -6.12 -13.38
CA GLU A 21 -3.41 -6.32 -12.41
C GLU A 21 -2.10 -5.67 -12.89
N ALA A 22 -1.72 -5.89 -14.16
CA ALA A 22 -0.54 -5.24 -14.72
C ALA A 22 -0.71 -3.71 -14.76
N CYS A 23 -1.91 -3.22 -15.11
CA CYS A 23 -2.22 -1.80 -15.10
C CYS A 23 -2.06 -1.21 -13.70
N GLN A 24 -2.62 -1.87 -12.70
CA GLN A 24 -2.51 -1.46 -11.30
C GLN A 24 -1.05 -1.38 -10.85
N ARG A 25 -0.21 -2.38 -11.17
CA ARG A 25 1.22 -2.36 -10.85
C ARG A 25 1.98 -1.20 -11.49
N LEU A 26 1.66 -0.88 -12.75
CA LEU A 26 2.29 0.23 -13.45
C LEU A 26 1.86 1.59 -12.89
N VAL A 27 0.65 1.68 -12.35
CA VAL A 27 0.14 2.89 -11.66
C VAL A 27 0.75 3.03 -10.27
N GLU A 28 0.90 1.93 -9.52
CA GLU A 28 1.48 1.90 -8.18
C GLU A 28 3.00 2.14 -8.16
N TYR A 29 3.69 1.92 -9.29
CA TYR A 29 5.14 2.08 -9.35
C TYR A 29 5.55 3.55 -9.48
N GLU A 30 6.31 4.06 -8.51
CA GLU A 30 6.89 5.40 -8.52
C GLU A 30 8.06 5.46 -9.53
N TRP A 31 7.75 5.69 -10.81
CA TRP A 31 8.70 5.77 -11.93
C TRP A 31 9.85 6.75 -11.66
N PRO A 32 11.05 6.29 -11.24
CA PRO A 32 12.10 7.17 -10.75
C PRO A 32 12.72 8.00 -11.89
N GLY A 33 12.75 7.46 -13.12
CA GLY A 33 13.19 8.14 -14.34
C GLY A 33 12.09 8.84 -15.15
N ASN A 34 10.95 9.19 -14.54
CA ASN A 34 9.79 9.84 -15.17
C ASN A 34 9.10 8.97 -16.26
N VAL A 35 8.20 9.59 -17.03
CA VAL A 35 7.46 9.00 -18.16
C VAL A 35 8.34 8.26 -19.17
N ARG A 36 9.63 8.60 -19.31
CA ARG A 36 10.55 7.89 -20.21
C ARG A 36 10.82 6.44 -19.78
N GLU A 37 10.83 6.14 -18.49
CA GLU A 37 10.95 4.75 -18.04
C GLU A 37 9.71 3.94 -18.36
N LEU A 38 8.52 4.53 -18.21
CA LEU A 38 7.26 3.90 -18.60
C LEU A 38 7.25 3.64 -20.11
N GLU A 39 7.68 4.61 -20.92
CA GLU A 39 7.80 4.48 -22.37
C GLU A 39 8.74 3.34 -22.76
N ASN A 40 9.96 3.32 -22.21
CA ASN A 40 10.95 2.28 -22.46
C ASN A 40 10.47 0.89 -22.04
N LEU A 41 9.73 0.81 -20.92
CA LEU A 41 9.15 -0.45 -20.48
C LEU A 41 8.09 -0.94 -21.48
N ILE A 42 7.15 -0.08 -21.85
CA ILE A 42 6.09 -0.43 -22.81
C ILE A 42 6.68 -0.83 -24.16
N GLU A 43 7.72 -0.14 -24.63
CA GLU A 43 8.45 -0.52 -25.85
C GLU A 43 9.10 -1.92 -25.72
N SER A 44 9.76 -2.19 -24.60
CA SER A 44 10.38 -3.50 -24.35
C SER A 44 9.34 -4.63 -24.28
N LEU A 45 8.18 -4.38 -23.66
CA LEU A 45 7.06 -5.32 -23.60
C LEU A 45 6.45 -5.55 -24.98
N MET A 46 6.39 -4.52 -25.83
CA MET A 46 6.00 -4.62 -27.24
C MET A 46 6.99 -5.41 -28.11
N ALA A 47 8.24 -5.57 -27.69
CA ALA A 47 9.21 -6.42 -28.39
C ALA A 47 9.20 -7.86 -27.86
N LEU A 48 9.02 -8.04 -26.54
CA LEU A 48 9.25 -9.31 -25.85
C LEU A 48 8.00 -10.16 -25.64
N CYS A 49 6.82 -9.54 -25.48
CA CYS A 49 5.58 -10.30 -25.29
C CYS A 49 5.03 -10.77 -26.63
N PRO A 50 4.87 -12.08 -26.87
CA PRO A 50 4.30 -12.58 -28.13
C PRO A 50 2.76 -12.59 -28.15
N GLY A 51 2.10 -12.38 -27.01
CA GLY A 51 0.63 -12.43 -26.88
C GLY A 51 -0.08 -11.08 -27.03
N GLU A 52 -1.41 -11.10 -27.02
CA GLU A 52 -2.27 -9.90 -27.16
C GLU A 52 -2.49 -9.15 -25.83
N GLN A 53 -2.02 -9.70 -24.71
CA GLN A 53 -2.24 -9.14 -23.38
C GLN A 53 -0.97 -9.22 -22.52
N ILE A 54 -0.62 -8.11 -21.87
CA ILE A 54 0.43 -8.04 -20.86
C ILE A 54 -0.17 -8.41 -19.50
N LEU A 55 0.34 -9.49 -18.93
CA LEU A 55 0.01 -9.96 -17.58
C LEU A 55 1.01 -9.38 -16.56
N GLU A 56 0.64 -9.41 -15.27
CA GLU A 56 1.52 -8.99 -14.18
C GLU A 56 2.87 -9.71 -14.23
N GLU A 57 2.87 -11.01 -14.54
CA GLU A 57 4.07 -11.85 -14.70
C GLU A 57 5.01 -11.41 -15.82
N ASN A 58 4.52 -10.64 -16.79
CA ASN A 58 5.36 -10.11 -17.87
C ASN A 58 6.06 -8.80 -17.47
N LEU A 59 5.62 -8.17 -16.38
CA LEU A 59 6.26 -6.96 -15.87
C LEU A 59 7.58 -7.32 -15.16
N PRO A 60 8.62 -6.48 -15.32
CA PRO A 60 9.87 -6.70 -14.62
C PRO A 60 9.67 -6.63 -13.10
N SER A 61 10.49 -7.39 -12.39
CA SER A 61 10.39 -7.60 -10.93
C SER A 61 10.37 -6.32 -10.09
N LYS A 62 10.91 -5.22 -10.64
CA LYS A 62 10.86 -3.89 -10.02
C LYS A 62 9.44 -3.32 -9.92
N CYS A 63 8.56 -3.65 -10.87
CA CYS A 63 7.17 -3.21 -10.90
C CYS A 63 6.23 -4.15 -10.13
N THR A 64 6.68 -5.36 -9.77
CA THR A 64 5.82 -6.41 -9.18
C THR A 64 6.16 -6.77 -7.74
N ASN A 65 7.26 -6.25 -7.17
CA ASN A 65 7.78 -6.76 -5.90
C ASN A 65 7.93 -5.70 -4.82
N THR A 66 7.35 -5.94 -3.64
CA THR A 66 7.60 -5.20 -2.39
C THR A 66 9.10 -5.17 -2.01
N LYS A 67 9.91 -6.11 -2.52
CA LYS A 67 11.37 -6.07 -2.42
C LYS A 67 12.00 -4.85 -3.09
N ALA A 68 11.31 -4.19 -4.03
CA ALA A 68 11.78 -2.98 -4.68
C ALA A 68 11.93 -1.81 -3.68
N GLN A 69 11.01 -1.67 -2.71
CA GLN A 69 11.08 -0.59 -1.72
C GLN A 69 12.26 -0.74 -0.77
N VAL A 70 12.48 -1.95 -0.22
CA VAL A 70 13.66 -2.22 0.63
C VAL A 70 14.96 -1.98 -0.15
N GLN A 71 14.98 -2.36 -1.43
CA GLN A 71 16.15 -2.16 -2.26
C GLN A 71 16.36 -0.69 -2.65
N GLN A 72 15.29 0.07 -2.86
CA GLN A 72 15.33 1.52 -3.06
C GLN A 72 15.85 2.24 -1.81
N LEU A 73 15.31 1.93 -0.63
CA LEU A 73 15.79 2.45 0.65
C LEU A 73 17.30 2.20 0.81
N LYS A 74 17.74 0.97 0.52
CA LYS A 74 19.16 0.60 0.58
C LYS A 74 20.01 1.41 -0.40
N THR A 75 19.56 1.56 -1.65
CA THR A 75 20.28 2.32 -2.67
C THR A 75 20.41 3.78 -2.26
N ARG A 76 19.32 4.42 -1.84
CA ARG A 76 19.29 5.83 -1.41
C ARG A 76 20.20 6.11 -0.21
N VAL A 77 20.32 5.15 0.72
CA VAL A 77 21.26 5.25 1.85
C VAL A 77 22.72 5.16 1.38
N ILE A 78 23.04 4.23 0.48
CA ILE A 78 24.40 4.07 -0.06
C ILE A 78 24.81 5.27 -0.91
N GLU A 79 23.86 5.86 -1.64
CA GLU A 79 24.07 7.05 -2.48
C GLU A 79 24.08 8.35 -1.68
N GLY A 80 23.78 8.30 -0.38
CA GLY A 80 23.82 9.45 0.53
C GLY A 80 22.61 10.38 0.42
N GLU A 81 21.54 9.96 -0.27
CA GLU A 81 20.29 10.70 -0.40
C GLU A 81 19.42 10.63 0.86
N LEU A 82 19.59 9.57 1.64
CA LEU A 82 18.92 9.33 2.92
C LEU A 82 19.96 8.91 3.94
N ASN A 83 19.84 9.39 5.18
CA ASN A 83 20.66 8.84 6.25
C ASN A 83 20.05 7.52 6.78
N PHE A 84 20.86 6.76 7.52
CA PHE A 84 20.45 5.45 8.05
C PHE A 84 19.24 5.55 8.98
N GLU A 85 19.18 6.58 9.82
CA GLU A 85 18.09 6.78 10.80
C GLU A 85 16.75 7.06 10.10
N GLU A 86 16.76 7.82 9.01
CA GLU A 86 15.58 8.06 8.18
C GLU A 86 15.09 6.79 7.47
N ALA A 87 16.00 5.99 6.93
CA ALA A 87 15.65 4.73 6.28
C ALA A 87 15.08 3.70 7.29
N GLU A 88 15.66 3.63 8.49
CA GLU A 88 15.12 2.83 9.60
C GLU A 88 13.70 3.30 9.95
N LYS A 89 13.50 4.62 10.10
CA LYS A 89 12.19 5.20 10.41
C LYS A 89 11.13 4.84 9.36
N GLN A 90 11.47 4.96 8.07
CA GLN A 90 10.56 4.63 6.97
C GLN A 90 10.20 3.15 6.96
N PHE A 91 11.20 2.27 7.14
CA PHE A 91 10.97 0.84 7.22
C PHE A 91 10.08 0.45 8.43
N GLU A 92 10.34 1.03 9.59
CA GLU A 92 9.53 0.79 10.80
C GLU A 92 8.08 1.24 10.62
N MET A 93 7.87 2.44 10.08
CA MET A 93 6.54 2.99 9.82
C MET A 93 5.75 2.10 8.86
N GLU A 94 6.37 1.68 7.75
CA GLU A 94 5.73 0.83 6.75
C GLU A 94 5.27 -0.51 7.35
N ILE A 95 6.13 -1.17 8.12
CA ILE A 95 5.85 -2.48 8.72
C ILE A 95 4.78 -2.37 9.81
N ILE A 96 4.83 -1.34 10.66
CA ILE A 96 3.82 -1.11 11.70
C ILE A 96 2.45 -0.83 11.07
N LEU A 97 2.38 0.04 10.06
CA LEU A 97 1.12 0.34 9.37
C LEU A 97 0.53 -0.89 8.68
N LYS A 98 1.35 -1.70 8.01
CA LYS A 98 0.89 -2.95 7.39
C LYS A 98 0.37 -3.94 8.43
N ALA A 99 1.03 -4.05 9.58
CA ALA A 99 0.56 -4.92 10.66
C ALA A 99 -0.78 -4.44 11.22
N LEU A 100 -0.91 -3.14 11.52
CA LEU A 100 -2.15 -2.54 11.99
C LEU A 100 -3.29 -2.77 10.99
N LYS A 101 -3.08 -2.48 9.70
CA LYS A 101 -4.09 -2.72 8.65
C LYS A 101 -4.51 -4.19 8.57
N LYS A 102 -3.57 -5.13 8.62
CA LYS A 102 -3.86 -6.58 8.59
C LYS A 102 -4.65 -7.06 9.80
N THR A 103 -4.58 -6.35 10.92
CA THR A 103 -5.27 -6.72 12.16
C THR A 103 -6.42 -5.77 12.49
N ASN A 104 -6.93 -5.01 11.51
CA ASN A 104 -7.99 -4.01 11.71
C ASN A 104 -7.69 -3.08 12.88
N TYR A 105 -6.45 -2.60 12.95
CA TYR A 105 -5.91 -1.69 13.97
C TYR A 105 -5.93 -2.21 15.42
N VAL A 106 -6.19 -3.51 15.62
CA VAL A 106 -6.05 -4.14 16.94
C VAL A 106 -4.58 -4.24 17.33
N GLN A 107 -4.08 -3.28 18.11
CA GLN A 107 -2.66 -3.16 18.50
C GLN A 107 -2.07 -4.45 19.11
N THR A 108 -2.81 -5.16 19.94
CA THR A 108 -2.34 -6.41 20.55
C THR A 108 -2.03 -7.45 19.48
N ARG A 109 -2.96 -7.64 18.52
CA ARG A 109 -2.77 -8.57 17.40
C ARG A 109 -1.66 -8.11 16.45
N ALA A 110 -1.54 -6.80 16.20
CA ALA A 110 -0.44 -6.25 15.41
C ALA A 110 0.92 -6.51 16.07
N ALA A 111 1.01 -6.33 17.39
CA ALA A 111 2.24 -6.58 18.14
C ALA A 111 2.63 -8.06 18.10
N ASP A 112 1.65 -8.96 18.28
CA ASP A 112 1.83 -10.41 18.16
C ASP A 112 2.30 -10.79 16.74
N LEU A 113 1.69 -10.21 15.71
CA LEU A 113 2.08 -10.43 14.30
C LEU A 113 3.52 -9.97 14.02
N LEU A 114 3.95 -8.89 14.66
CA LEU A 114 5.30 -8.35 14.55
C LEU A 114 6.32 -9.03 15.49
N GLY A 115 5.87 -9.93 16.37
CA GLY A 115 6.73 -10.61 17.34
C GLY A 115 7.32 -9.69 18.41
N ILE A 116 6.65 -8.57 18.72
CA ILE A 116 7.07 -7.61 19.74
C ILE A 116 5.99 -7.44 20.80
N SER A 117 6.37 -6.96 21.99
CA SER A 117 5.35 -6.64 23.00
C SER A 117 4.49 -5.44 22.59
N ARG A 118 3.22 -5.42 23.00
CA ARG A 118 2.32 -4.26 22.81
C ARG A 118 2.93 -2.95 23.31
N ARG A 119 3.71 -2.99 24.40
CA ARG A 119 4.41 -1.82 24.94
C ARG A 119 5.46 -1.27 23.97
N ILE A 120 6.22 -2.15 23.32
CA ILE A 120 7.22 -1.76 22.32
C ILE A 120 6.52 -1.19 21.08
N LEU A 121 5.44 -1.83 20.63
CA LEU A 121 4.65 -1.33 19.51
C LEU A 121 4.12 0.08 19.80
N LYS A 122 3.50 0.29 20.97
CA LYS A 122 2.99 1.60 21.39
C LYS A 122 4.08 2.67 21.41
N TYR A 123 5.24 2.36 22.00
CA TYR A 123 6.37 3.29 22.01
C TYR A 123 6.84 3.67 20.61
N LYS A 124 6.91 2.70 19.68
CA LYS A 124 7.26 2.97 18.28
C LYS A 124 6.20 3.81 17.58
N MET A 125 4.92 3.53 17.80
CA MET A 125 3.81 4.32 17.28
C MET A 125 3.88 5.77 17.76
N ASP A 126 4.06 6.00 19.07
CA ASP A 126 4.19 7.34 19.65
C ASP A 126 5.41 8.09 19.08
N LYS A 127 6.56 7.42 18.93
CA LYS A 127 7.78 7.99 18.34
C LYS A 127 7.62 8.35 16.86
N LEU A 128 6.84 7.55 16.13
CA LEU A 128 6.65 7.68 14.68
C LEU A 128 5.44 8.56 14.31
N GLY A 129 4.61 8.95 15.28
CA GLY A 129 3.36 9.67 15.03
C GLY A 129 2.28 8.78 14.39
N ILE A 130 2.28 7.47 14.67
CA ILE A 130 1.31 6.54 14.08
C ILE A 130 0.13 6.38 15.03
N SER A 131 -1.05 6.82 14.62
CA SER A 131 -2.29 6.65 15.38
C SER A 131 -2.88 5.25 15.23
N ASP A 132 -3.68 4.87 16.22
CA ASP A 132 -4.28 3.54 16.36
C ASP A 132 -5.69 3.40 15.78
N SER A 133 -6.21 4.43 15.13
CA SER A 133 -7.47 4.38 14.41
C SER A 133 -7.29 4.78 12.93
N PRO A 134 -7.97 4.10 11.99
CA PRO A 134 -8.02 4.54 10.60
C PRO A 134 -8.64 5.94 10.48
N GLU A 135 -9.58 6.31 11.35
CA GLU A 135 -10.21 7.64 11.37
C GLU A 135 -9.20 8.74 11.67
N THR A 136 -8.25 8.49 12.58
CA THR A 136 -7.23 9.47 12.94
C THR A 136 -6.23 9.69 11.82
N GLN A 137 -5.89 8.64 11.05
CA GLN A 137 -5.01 8.77 9.87
C GLN A 137 -5.72 9.48 8.71
N ILE A 138 -7.04 9.32 8.57
CA ILE A 138 -7.85 10.06 7.61
C ILE A 138 -7.95 11.54 8.02
N ILE A 139 -8.17 11.83 9.30
CA ILE A 139 -8.23 13.21 9.82
C ILE A 139 -6.86 13.89 9.69
N GLU A 140 -5.76 13.23 10.05
CA GLU A 140 -4.41 13.81 9.93
C GLU A 140 -3.99 14.00 8.46
N ALA A 141 -4.38 13.09 7.55
CA ALA A 141 -4.18 13.25 6.12
C ALA A 141 -5.09 14.33 5.49
N ALA A 142 -6.31 14.53 6.03
CA ALA A 142 -7.24 15.57 5.61
C ALA A 142 -6.86 16.96 6.17
N GLU A 143 -6.30 17.05 7.38
CA GLU A 143 -5.74 18.28 7.96
C GLU A 143 -4.54 18.81 7.16
N LEU A 144 -3.91 17.98 6.34
CA LEU A 144 -2.85 18.32 5.40
C LEU A 144 -3.37 18.66 3.98
N ASN A 145 -4.65 18.42 3.67
CA ASN A 145 -5.28 18.69 2.36
C ASN A 145 -6.72 19.20 2.54
N ASP A 146 -6.90 20.53 2.51
CA ASP A 146 -8.19 21.23 2.70
C ASP A 146 -9.35 20.72 1.80
N ASP A 147 -9.06 20.10 0.66
CA ASP A 147 -10.06 19.70 -0.35
C ASP A 147 -10.72 18.32 -0.10
N LEU A 148 -10.26 17.51 0.87
CA LEU A 148 -10.73 16.12 1.09
C LEU A 148 -11.72 15.96 2.26
N ALA A 149 -12.13 17.04 2.92
CA ALA A 149 -12.94 16.98 4.14
C ALA A 149 -14.39 16.48 3.94
N GLU A 150 -14.97 16.61 2.73
CA GLU A 150 -16.36 16.17 2.46
C GLU A 150 -16.51 14.65 2.36
N GLU A 151 -15.48 13.90 1.93
CA GLU A 151 -15.56 12.44 1.76
C GLU A 151 -15.51 11.70 3.12
N VAL A 152 -15.09 12.41 4.19
CA VAL A 152 -14.91 11.88 5.55
C VAL A 152 -16.23 11.87 6.35
N SER A 153 -17.23 12.67 5.97
CA SER A 153 -18.53 12.66 6.66
C SER A 153 -19.32 11.38 6.39
N ASP A 154 -19.22 10.85 5.18
CA ASP A 154 -20.07 9.74 4.72
C ASP A 154 -19.60 8.37 5.28
N ILE A 155 -18.32 8.27 5.64
CA ILE A 155 -17.73 7.06 6.23
C ILE A 155 -18.09 6.92 7.72
N LYS A 156 -18.25 8.05 8.44
CA LYS A 156 -18.64 8.03 9.87
C LYS A 156 -20.02 7.41 10.08
N ASP A 157 -20.97 7.69 9.19
CA ASP A 157 -22.34 7.18 9.28
C ASP A 157 -22.42 5.66 9.02
N THR A 158 -21.57 5.13 8.13
CA THR A 158 -21.59 3.69 7.79
C THR A 158 -20.95 2.81 8.88
N THR A 159 -20.04 3.37 9.68
CA THR A 159 -19.24 2.58 10.63
C THR A 159 -19.87 2.50 12.03
N GLU A 160 -20.58 3.55 12.47
CA GLU A 160 -21.38 3.49 13.71
C GLU A 160 -22.47 2.41 13.65
N GLU A 161 -23.06 2.18 12.47
CA GLU A 161 -24.06 1.13 12.26
C GLU A 161 -23.47 -0.29 12.36
N GLN A 162 -22.18 -0.46 12.07
CA GLN A 162 -21.50 -1.77 12.13
C GLN A 162 -20.98 -2.10 13.54
N VAL A 163 -20.55 -1.10 14.31
CA VAL A 163 -20.10 -1.27 15.70
C VAL A 163 -21.27 -1.52 16.66
N ALA A 164 -22.44 -0.90 16.41
CA ALA A 164 -23.64 -1.11 17.21
C ALA A 164 -24.22 -2.53 17.12
N VAL A 165 -23.94 -3.26 16.04
CA VAL A 165 -24.41 -4.65 15.83
C VAL A 165 -23.55 -5.65 16.62
N ASP A 166 -22.26 -5.38 16.82
CA ASP A 166 -21.32 -6.29 17.47
C ASP A 166 -21.39 -6.23 19.02
N GLU A 167 -21.87 -5.10 19.60
CA GLU A 167 -22.05 -4.96 21.06
C GLU A 167 -23.32 -5.66 21.61
N GLN A 168 -24.27 -6.09 20.76
CA GLN A 168 -25.50 -6.76 21.22
C GLN A 168 -25.41 -8.30 21.31
N GLU A 169 -24.29 -8.93 20.93
CA GLU A 169 -24.17 -10.41 20.91
C GLU A 169 -23.40 -11.03 22.09
N LEU A 170 -22.97 -10.23 23.08
CA LEU A 170 -22.33 -10.73 24.30
C LEU A 170 -23.32 -10.75 25.49
N VAL A 171 -24.27 -11.68 25.43
CA VAL A 171 -25.06 -12.08 26.60
C VAL A 171 -24.22 -13.05 27.46
N PRO A 172 -24.02 -12.82 28.76
CA PRO A 172 -23.34 -13.79 29.62
C PRO A 172 -24.35 -14.84 30.07
N ASP A 173 -24.34 -16.00 29.42
CA ASP A 173 -25.10 -17.15 29.90
C ASP A 173 -24.43 -17.77 31.13
N GLY A 174 -25.02 -17.47 32.30
CA GLY A 174 -25.41 -18.49 33.27
C GLY A 174 -24.36 -19.03 34.23
N GLU A 175 -24.27 -18.43 35.42
CA GLU A 175 -24.29 -19.23 36.65
C GLU A 175 -25.64 -19.97 36.75
N VAL A 176 -25.66 -21.25 37.14
CA VAL A 176 -26.43 -21.82 38.29
C VAL A 176 -26.27 -23.35 38.34
N GLY A 177 -25.77 -23.85 39.48
CA GLY A 177 -26.12 -25.14 40.13
C GLY A 177 -25.52 -26.43 39.52
N VAL A 178 -25.07 -27.44 40.28
CA VAL A 178 -25.28 -27.83 41.69
C VAL A 178 -24.05 -28.63 42.14
#